data_AF-A0A285KRB8-F1
#
_entry.id   AF-A0A285KRB8-F1
#
_cell.length_a   1.000
_cell.length_b   1.000
_cell.length_c   1.000
_cell.angle_alpha   90.00
_cell.angle_beta   90.00
_cell.angle_gamma   90.00
#
_symmetry.space_group_name_H-M   'P 1'
#
loop_
_entity.id
_entity.type
_entity.pdbx_description
1 polymer ?
#
loop_
_entity_poly.entity_id
_entity_poly.type
_entity_poly.pdbx_seq_one_letter_code
_entity_poly.pdbx_strand_id
1 'polypeptide(L)'
;MRARDVRIGELYVVEVPHRLPARAARLRAGEWELWRLRGCRFRAVVTALDTTARPATVEALRVTRHSVTRVDLTAEQAACLGLPDGRYHLLGMIFDNDGHPIELPDLEPLRASVRWLYPLAEHRPPGTHRDIDFHPAL
;
A
#
# COMPACT_ATOMS: atom_id res chain seq x y z
N MET A 1 -17.92 -0.48 7.97
CA MET A 1 -17.92 0.46 9.12
C MET A 1 -18.54 1.82 8.78
N ARG A 2 -18.77 2.68 9.78
CA ARG A 2 -19.06 4.12 9.62
C ARG A 2 -17.85 4.96 10.04
N ALA A 3 -17.80 6.24 9.63
CA ALA A 3 -16.67 7.12 9.90
C ALA A 3 -16.35 7.27 11.39
N ARG A 4 -17.37 7.33 12.24
CA ARG A 4 -17.22 7.41 13.70
C ARG A 4 -16.60 6.17 14.35
N ASP A 5 -16.58 5.04 13.65
CA ASP A 5 -16.02 3.78 14.15
C ASP A 5 -14.52 3.64 13.79
N VAL A 6 -13.99 4.54 12.97
CA VAL A 6 -12.60 4.54 12.52
C VAL A 6 -11.73 5.33 13.49
N ARG A 7 -10.61 4.73 13.88
CA ARG A 7 -9.58 5.34 14.72
C ARG A 7 -8.28 5.43 13.93
N ILE A 8 -7.64 6.59 13.98
CA ILE A 8 -6.34 6.82 13.36
C ILE A 8 -5.27 6.07 14.17
N GLY A 9 -4.31 5.47 13.47
CA GLY A 9 -3.26 4.64 14.05
C GLY A 9 -3.63 3.17 14.23
N GLU A 10 -4.89 2.79 14.03
CA GLU A 10 -5.35 1.41 14.17
C GLU A 10 -5.23 0.62 12.86
N LEU A 11 -5.05 -0.69 13.00
CA LEU A 11 -4.99 -1.64 11.89
C LEU A 11 -6.38 -2.13 11.52
N TYR A 12 -6.72 -2.03 10.23
CA TYR A 12 -7.98 -2.51 9.68
C TYR A 12 -7.74 -3.49 8.55
N VAL A 13 -8.72 -4.35 8.32
CA VAL A 13 -8.85 -5.11 7.09
C VAL A 13 -9.57 -4.24 6.07
N VAL A 14 -8.98 -4.07 4.89
CA VAL A 14 -9.57 -3.36 3.76
C VAL A 14 -10.02 -4.39 2.73
N GLU A 15 -11.30 -4.39 2.36
CA GLU A 15 -11.83 -5.20 1.26
C GLU A 15 -12.23 -4.29 0.09
N VAL A 16 -11.42 -4.31 -0.97
CA VAL A 16 -11.67 -3.45 -2.14
C VAL A 16 -12.69 -4.13 -3.06
N PRO A 17 -13.80 -3.45 -3.41
CA PRO A 17 -14.81 -4.04 -4.27
C PRO A 17 -14.27 -4.49 -5.63
N HIS A 18 -14.79 -5.61 -6.14
CA HIS A 18 -14.52 -6.10 -7.50
C HIS A 18 -14.87 -5.06 -8.59
N ARG A 19 -15.89 -4.23 -8.34
CA ARG A 19 -16.30 -3.13 -9.22
C ARG A 19 -16.23 -1.82 -8.45
N LEU A 20 -15.30 -0.95 -8.85
CA LEU A 20 -15.14 0.35 -8.21
C LEU A 20 -16.29 1.29 -8.60
N PRO A 21 -16.85 2.05 -7.66
CA PRO A 21 -17.83 3.08 -7.98
C PRO A 21 -17.24 4.14 -8.92
N ALA A 22 -18.04 4.68 -9.85
CA ALA A 22 -17.60 5.67 -10.83
C ALA A 22 -16.94 6.93 -10.23
N ARG A 23 -17.21 7.25 -8.96
CA ARG A 23 -16.54 8.35 -8.24
C ARG A 23 -15.17 7.97 -7.66
N ALA A 24 -14.96 6.71 -7.28
CA ALA A 24 -13.65 6.17 -6.93
C ALA A 24 -12.80 5.89 -8.18
N ALA A 25 -13.43 5.89 -9.37
CA ALA A 25 -12.77 5.78 -10.67
C ALA A 25 -12.24 7.12 -11.23
N ARG A 26 -12.52 8.27 -10.59
CA ARG A 26 -12.07 9.59 -11.05
C ARG A 26 -10.65 9.86 -10.54
N LEU A 27 -9.71 9.14 -11.13
CA LEU A 27 -8.28 9.11 -10.84
C LEU A 27 -7.68 10.52 -10.64
N ARG A 28 -7.31 10.85 -9.40
CA ARG A 28 -6.17 11.73 -9.12
C ARG A 28 -4.87 10.91 -9.18
N ALA A 29 -3.72 11.58 -9.32
CA ALA A 29 -2.43 10.93 -9.19
C ALA A 29 -2.35 10.20 -7.83
N GLY A 30 -2.04 8.89 -7.82
CA GLY A 30 -2.11 8.04 -6.63
C GLY A 30 -3.47 7.36 -6.35
N GLU A 31 -4.38 7.26 -7.34
CA GLU A 31 -5.63 6.49 -7.23
C GLU A 31 -5.70 5.24 -8.14
N TRP A 32 -4.61 4.92 -8.85
CA TRP A 32 -4.48 3.72 -9.69
C TRP A 32 -4.25 2.45 -8.85
N GLU A 33 -3.76 2.62 -7.63
CA GLU A 33 -3.53 1.59 -6.63
C GLU A 33 -4.82 0.78 -6.39
N LEU A 34 -5.96 1.45 -6.19
CA LEU A 34 -7.24 0.76 -5.98
C LEU A 34 -7.68 -0.08 -7.18
N TRP A 35 -7.34 0.30 -8.41
CA TRP A 35 -7.67 -0.46 -9.61
C TRP A 35 -6.92 -1.79 -9.67
N ARG A 36 -5.64 -1.80 -9.26
CA ARG A 36 -4.84 -3.02 -9.11
C ARG A 36 -5.36 -3.92 -7.98
N LEU A 37 -5.94 -3.29 -6.95
CA LEU A 37 -6.39 -3.97 -5.74
C LEU A 37 -7.86 -4.40 -5.76
N ARG A 38 -8.58 -4.24 -6.87
CA ARG A 38 -9.98 -4.68 -6.97
C ARG A 38 -10.12 -6.16 -6.62
N GLY A 39 -11.10 -6.46 -5.79
CA GLY A 39 -11.32 -7.83 -5.35
C GLY A 39 -10.25 -8.34 -4.39
N CYS A 40 -9.39 -7.48 -3.85
CA CYS A 40 -8.38 -7.86 -2.87
C CYS A 40 -8.81 -7.50 -1.45
N ARG A 41 -8.29 -8.26 -0.50
CA ARG A 41 -8.34 -8.05 0.94
C ARG A 41 -6.91 -7.92 1.46
N PHE A 42 -6.65 -6.92 2.30
CA PHE A 42 -5.35 -6.71 2.94
C PHE A 42 -5.47 -5.91 4.24
N ARG A 43 -4.41 -5.90 5.04
CA ARG A 43 -4.31 -5.08 6.25
C ARG A 43 -3.69 -3.72 5.94
N ALA A 44 -4.25 -2.67 6.52
CA ALA A 44 -3.69 -1.32 6.41
C ALA A 44 -3.92 -0.52 7.69
N VAL A 45 -2.94 0.32 8.05
CA VAL A 45 -3.04 1.25 9.17
C VAL A 45 -3.65 2.55 8.69
N VAL A 46 -4.73 3.01 9.33
CA VAL A 46 -5.35 4.29 8.98
C VAL A 46 -4.50 5.44 9.50
N THR A 47 -4.14 6.38 8.63
CA THR A 47 -3.33 7.56 8.97
C THR A 47 -4.13 8.86 8.98
N ALA A 48 -5.22 8.93 8.20
CA ALA A 48 -6.14 10.06 8.21
C ALA A 48 -7.57 9.65 7.87
N LEU A 49 -8.54 10.47 8.28
CA LEU A 49 -9.97 10.29 8.00
C LEU A 49 -10.55 11.58 7.41
N ASP A 50 -11.10 11.49 6.21
CA ASP A 50 -11.85 12.56 5.55
C ASP A 50 -13.35 12.28 5.63
N THR A 51 -14.04 13.03 6.49
CA THR A 51 -15.49 12.99 6.67
C THR A 51 -16.24 13.95 5.74
N THR A 52 -15.53 14.83 5.03
CA THR A 52 -16.10 15.78 4.07
C THR A 52 -16.41 15.10 2.73
N ALA A 53 -15.62 14.08 2.37
CA ALA A 53 -15.89 13.20 1.23
C ALA A 53 -17.22 12.42 1.41
N ARG A 54 -17.93 12.20 0.30
CA ARG A 54 -19.17 11.39 0.27
C ARG A 54 -19.09 10.25 -0.75
N PRO A 55 -18.95 8.98 -0.30
CA PRO A 55 -18.85 8.53 1.10
C PRO A 55 -17.52 8.96 1.76
N ALA A 56 -17.48 8.98 3.10
CA ALA A 56 -16.25 9.27 3.84
C ALA A 56 -15.11 8.34 3.43
N THR A 57 -13.88 8.86 3.43
CA THR A 57 -12.68 8.15 3.00
C THR A 57 -11.59 8.21 4.06
N VAL A 58 -10.64 7.29 3.98
CA VAL A 58 -9.45 7.26 4.81
C VAL A 58 -8.20 7.32 3.94
N GLU A 59 -7.14 7.88 4.49
CA GLU A 59 -5.78 7.58 4.05
C GLU A 59 -5.25 6.46 4.93
N ALA A 60 -4.58 5.50 4.29
CA ALA A 60 -4.05 4.34 4.97
C ALA A 60 -2.70 3.94 4.38
N LEU A 61 -1.89 3.28 5.20
CA LEU A 61 -0.61 2.70 4.81
C LEU A 61 -0.74 1.18 4.82
N ARG A 62 -0.50 0.55 3.67
CA ARG A 62 -0.29 -0.88 3.59
C ARG A 62 1.21 -1.16 3.67
N VAL A 63 1.59 -2.12 4.51
CA VAL A 63 2.95 -2.64 4.49
C VAL A 63 3.01 -3.72 3.40
N THR A 64 3.82 -3.50 2.37
CA THR A 64 4.12 -4.49 1.33
C THR A 64 5.52 -5.03 1.53
N ARG A 65 5.87 -6.03 0.72
CA ARG A 65 7.23 -6.53 0.60
C ARG A 65 7.60 -6.52 -0.87
N HIS A 66 8.77 -5.97 -1.17
CA HIS A 66 9.33 -5.97 -2.52
C HIS A 66 10.76 -6.50 -2.47
N SER A 67 11.08 -7.36 -3.43
CA SER A 67 12.45 -7.82 -3.67
C SER A 67 13.27 -6.80 -4.46
N VAL A 68 12.60 -5.87 -5.15
CA VAL A 68 13.23 -4.75 -5.86
C VAL A 68 13.14 -3.50 -5.00
N THR A 69 14.27 -2.85 -4.76
CA THR A 69 14.35 -1.63 -3.97
C THR A 69 15.02 -0.50 -4.74
N ARG A 70 14.64 0.73 -4.40
CA ARG A 70 15.27 1.97 -4.85
C ARG A 70 16.15 2.50 -3.73
N VAL A 71 17.43 2.69 -4.02
CA VAL A 71 18.36 3.34 -3.09
C VAL A 71 18.85 4.62 -3.72
N ASP A 72 18.49 5.77 -3.15
CA ASP A 72 19.04 7.05 -3.56
C ASP A 72 20.51 7.13 -3.11
N LEU A 73 21.39 7.49 -4.05
CA LEU A 73 22.80 7.63 -3.78
C LEU A 73 23.08 8.97 -3.13
N THR A 74 23.92 8.98 -2.09
CA THR A 74 24.49 10.23 -1.57
C THR A 74 25.46 10.82 -2.60
N ALA A 75 25.76 12.12 -2.47
CA ALA A 75 26.76 12.77 -3.32
C ALA A 75 28.13 12.10 -3.22
N GLU A 76 28.52 11.67 -2.02
CA GLU A 76 29.77 10.93 -1.78
C GLU A 76 29.77 9.57 -2.49
N GLN A 77 28.68 8.79 -2.37
CA GLN A 77 28.55 7.50 -3.06
C GLN A 77 28.57 7.67 -4.58
N ALA A 78 27.90 8.69 -5.11
CA ALA A 78 27.93 9.00 -6.53
C ALA A 78 29.35 9.34 -7.01
N ALA A 79 30.10 10.14 -6.24
CA ALA A 79 31.49 10.47 -6.54
C ALA A 79 32.43 9.24 -6.47
N CYS A 80 32.26 8.36 -5.47
CA CYS A 80 33.00 7.09 -5.38
C CYS A 80 32.75 6.17 -6.57
N LEU A 81 31.56 6.25 -7.18
CA LEU A 81 31.21 5.50 -8.40
C LEU A 81 31.69 6.21 -9.69
N GLY A 82 32.34 7.38 -9.59
CA GLY A 82 32.80 8.15 -10.74
C GLY A 82 31.67 8.80 -11.54
N LEU A 83 30.49 8.98 -10.93
CA LEU A 83 29.37 9.65 -11.58
C LEU A 83 29.57 11.17 -11.56
N PRO A 84 29.10 11.90 -12.59
CA PRO A 84 29.06 13.36 -12.57
C PRO A 84 28.19 13.90 -11.44
N ASP A 85 28.27 15.21 -11.17
CA ASP A 85 27.37 15.86 -10.21
C ASP A 85 25.91 15.71 -10.62
N GLY A 86 25.09 15.17 -9.72
CA GLY A 86 23.68 14.90 -10.01
C GLY A 86 22.99 14.12 -8.89
N ARG A 87 21.73 13.78 -9.15
CA ARG A 87 20.93 12.92 -8.27
C ARG A 87 20.71 11.58 -8.93
N TYR A 88 21.21 10.53 -8.30
CA TYR A 88 21.18 9.18 -8.82
C TYR A 88 20.52 8.24 -7.83
N HIS A 89 20.02 7.13 -8.36
CA HIS A 89 19.48 6.05 -7.57
C HIS A 89 19.80 4.73 -8.25
N LEU A 90 19.92 3.69 -7.44
CA LEU A 90 20.02 2.31 -7.90
C LEU A 90 18.65 1.65 -7.80
N LEU A 91 18.32 0.83 -8.80
CA LEU A 91 17.17 -0.08 -8.79
C LEU A 91 17.71 -1.49 -8.90
N GLY A 92 17.40 -2.35 -7.94
CA GLY A 92 17.90 -3.72 -7.95
C GLY A 92 17.35 -4.59 -6.83
N MET A 93 17.75 -5.86 -6.86
CA MET A 93 17.47 -6.82 -5.80
C MET A 93 18.65 -6.90 -4.84
N ILE A 94 18.35 -7.07 -3.56
CA ILE A 94 19.36 -7.38 -2.54
C ILE A 94 19.35 -8.89 -2.33
N PHE A 95 20.53 -9.50 -2.28
CA PHE A 95 20.71 -10.92 -1.99
C PHE A 95 21.46 -11.10 -0.69
N ASP A 96 21.14 -12.16 0.05
CA ASP A 96 21.96 -12.61 1.19
C ASP A 96 23.23 -13.33 0.72
N ASN A 97 24.04 -13.79 1.68
CA ASN A 97 25.31 -14.48 1.39
C ASN A 97 25.11 -15.84 0.68
N ASP A 98 23.92 -16.42 0.77
CA ASP A 98 23.58 -17.69 0.14
C ASP A 98 22.96 -17.48 -1.26
N GLY A 99 22.80 -16.23 -1.70
CA GLY A 99 22.23 -15.87 -2.98
C GLY A 99 20.70 -15.84 -3.01
N HIS A 100 20.03 -15.83 -1.86
CA HIS A 100 18.58 -15.68 -1.80
C HIS A 100 18.18 -14.20 -1.85
N PRO A 101 17.15 -13.83 -2.62
CA PRO A 101 16.65 -12.47 -2.64
C PRO A 101 16.03 -12.10 -1.28
N ILE A 102 16.40 -10.94 -0.76
CA ILE A 102 15.84 -10.38 0.47
C ILE A 102 14.60 -9.57 0.11
N GLU A 103 13.50 -9.87 0.78
CA GLU A 103 12.30 -9.03 0.75
C GLU A 103 12.41 -7.90 1.76
N LEU A 104 12.36 -6.66 1.27
CA LEU A 104 12.31 -5.48 2.13
C LEU A 104 10.87 -5.01 2.35
N PRO A 105 10.53 -4.55 3.56
CA PRO A 105 9.25 -3.91 3.80
C PRO A 105 9.19 -2.58 3.03
N ASP A 106 8.03 -2.31 2.44
CA ASP A 106 7.72 -1.03 1.80
C ASP A 106 6.36 -0.53 2.28
N LEU A 107 6.13 0.77 2.16
CA LEU A 107 4.90 1.43 2.58
C LEU A 107 4.17 1.94 1.35
N GLU A 108 3.05 1.30 1.03
CA GLU A 108 2.17 1.74 -0.04
C GLU A 108 1.02 2.58 0.54
N PRO A 109 1.03 3.92 0.35
CA PRO A 109 -0.09 4.75 0.73
C PRO A 109 -1.26 4.51 -0.20
N LEU A 110 -2.46 4.51 0.36
CA LEU A 110 -3.71 4.37 -0.39
C LEU A 110 -4.82 5.20 0.23
N ARG A 111 -5.79 5.55 -0.60
CA ARG A 111 -7.05 6.15 -0.17
C ARG A 111 -8.17 5.13 -0.37
N ALA A 112 -8.98 4.88 0.66
CA ALA A 112 -10.08 3.92 0.59
C ALA A 112 -11.37 4.49 1.17
N SER A 113 -12.53 3.96 0.77
CA SER A 113 -13.79 4.31 1.43
C SER A 113 -13.86 3.67 2.81
N VAL A 114 -14.32 4.40 3.82
CA VAL A 114 -14.59 3.87 5.17
C VAL A 114 -15.49 2.62 5.14
N ARG A 115 -16.36 2.52 4.12
CA ARG A 115 -17.28 1.38 3.96
C ARG A 115 -16.56 0.07 3.68
N TRP A 116 -15.32 0.13 3.18
CA TRP A 116 -14.50 -1.02 2.82
C TRP A 116 -13.63 -1.50 3.98
N LEU A 117 -13.60 -0.76 5.09
CA LEU A 117 -12.82 -1.12 6.26
C LEU A 117 -13.65 -1.99 7.21
N TYR A 118 -12.96 -2.98 7.78
CA TYR A 118 -13.45 -3.90 8.81
C TYR A 118 -12.45 -3.97 9.97
N PRO A 119 -12.93 -4.05 11.23
CA PRO A 119 -12.06 -4.26 12.39
C PRO A 119 -11.26 -5.56 12.24
N LEU A 120 -9.98 -5.55 12.62
CA LEU A 120 -9.11 -6.74 12.56
C LEU A 120 -9.65 -7.92 13.39
N ALA A 121 -10.27 -7.63 14.53
CA ALA A 121 -10.85 -8.63 15.43
C ALA A 121 -12.07 -9.36 14.82
N GLU A 122 -12.68 -8.80 13.77
CA GLU A 122 -13.83 -9.43 13.11
C GLU A 122 -13.35 -10.60 12.24
N HIS A 123 -13.42 -11.82 12.79
CA HIS A 123 -13.20 -13.05 12.03
C HIS A 123 -14.36 -13.26 11.05
N ARG A 124 -14.22 -12.71 9.85
CA ARG A 124 -15.11 -13.06 8.73
C ARG A 124 -14.56 -14.26 7.97
N PRO A 125 -15.43 -15.21 7.56
CA PRO A 125 -15.03 -16.23 6.61
C PRO A 125 -14.46 -15.55 5.36
N PRO A 126 -13.44 -16.14 4.72
CA PRO A 126 -12.86 -15.56 3.51
C PRO A 126 -13.99 -15.37 2.48
N GLY A 127 -14.28 -14.10 2.17
CA GLY A 127 -15.22 -13.75 1.11
C GLY A 127 -14.62 -14.08 -0.26
N THR A 128 -15.25 -13.56 -1.32
CA THR A 128 -14.70 -13.66 -2.70
C THR A 128 -13.44 -12.82 -2.93
N HIS A 129 -12.90 -12.17 -1.89
CA HIS A 129 -11.73 -11.31 -2.01
C HIS A 129 -10.45 -12.14 -1.89
N ARG A 130 -9.49 -11.88 -2.77
CA ARG A 130 -8.14 -12.46 -2.71
C ARG A 130 -7.38 -11.83 -1.54
N ASP A 131 -6.93 -12.66 -0.60
CA ASP A 131 -6.09 -12.18 0.49
C ASP A 131 -4.63 -12.03 0.01
N ILE A 132 -4.19 -10.79 -0.11
CA ILE A 132 -2.86 -10.46 -0.65
C ILE A 132 -1.81 -10.29 0.44
N ASP A 133 -2.20 -10.25 1.73
CA ASP A 133 -1.21 -10.28 2.82
C ASP A 133 -0.49 -11.64 2.87
N PHE A 134 -1.17 -12.71 2.45
CA PHE A 134 -0.61 -14.06 2.37
C PHE A 134 -0.18 -14.47 0.95
N HIS A 135 -0.63 -13.74 -0.08
CA HIS A 135 -0.30 -13.99 -1.48
C HIS A 135 0.02 -12.67 -2.22
N PRO A 136 1.17 -12.05 -1.92
CA PRO A 136 1.50 -10.68 -2.36
C PRO A 136 1.72 -10.50 -3.86
N ALA A 137 1.78 -11.59 -4.64
CA ALA A 137 1.91 -11.54 -6.09
C ALA A 137 0.68 -10.91 -6.76
N LEU A 138 0.73 -9.60 -6.98
CA LEU A 138 -0.23 -8.84 -7.79
C LEU A 138 0.34 -8.52 -9.17
#